data_AF-K1QD29-F1
#
_entry.id   AF-K1QD29-F1
#
_cell.length_a   1.000
_cell.length_b   1.000
_cell.length_c   1.000
_cell.angle_alpha   90.00
_cell.angle_beta   90.00
_cell.angle_gamma   90.00
#
_symmetry.space_group_name_H-M   'P 1'
#
loop_
_entity.id
_entity.type
_entity.pdbx_description
1 polymer ?
#
loop_
_entity_poly.entity_id
_entity_poly.type
_entity_poly.pdbx_seq_one_letter_code
_entity_poly.pdbx_strand_id
1 'polypeptide(L)'
;MGQPSQCSHGSYCMTDVVQGSDDSVAIYKRCVDELTCRNEWLTMSSDQDRCVRYGEGAVPGQYKCHYCCTVDGCNSKIVPEAKYLYSTFTIDI
;
A
#
# COMPACT_ATOMS: atom_id res chain seq x y z
N MET A 1 -14.26 1.76 -11.62
CA MET A 1 -13.53 1.11 -10.51
C MET A 1 -14.12 -0.28 -10.31
N GLY A 2 -13.27 -1.28 -10.01
CA GLY A 2 -13.71 -2.67 -9.81
C GLY A 2 -14.51 -2.85 -8.52
N GLN A 3 -15.39 -3.85 -8.48
CA GLN A 3 -16.11 -4.22 -7.27
C GLN A 3 -15.15 -4.90 -6.26
N PRO A 4 -15.32 -4.68 -4.95
CA PRO A 4 -14.59 -5.42 -3.94
C PRO A 4 -14.85 -6.92 -4.11
N SER A 5 -13.79 -7.72 -4.08
CA SER A 5 -13.86 -9.18 -4.14
C SER A 5 -13.22 -9.76 -2.88
N GLN A 6 -13.79 -10.86 -2.38
CA GLN A 6 -13.16 -11.61 -1.29
C GLN A 6 -11.80 -12.15 -1.74
N CYS A 7 -10.78 -11.97 -0.91
CA CYS A 7 -9.45 -12.52 -1.17
C CYS A 7 -9.48 -14.04 -1.07
N SER A 8 -9.18 -14.73 -2.17
CA SER A 8 -9.11 -16.20 -2.23
C SER A 8 -7.81 -16.73 -1.59
N HIS A 9 -6.73 -15.98 -1.72
CA HIS A 9 -5.43 -16.19 -1.08
C HIS A 9 -4.86 -14.83 -0.64
N GLY A 10 -4.37 -14.75 0.59
CA GLY A 10 -3.85 -13.52 1.18
C GLY A 10 -4.80 -12.92 2.22
N SER A 11 -4.23 -12.49 3.35
CA SER A 11 -4.97 -11.89 4.47
C SER A 11 -4.83 -10.36 4.50
N TYR A 12 -4.27 -9.78 3.43
CA TYR A 12 -3.87 -8.38 3.39
C TYR A 12 -4.28 -7.72 2.08
N CYS A 13 -4.63 -6.45 2.17
CA CYS A 13 -4.96 -5.63 1.01
C CYS A 13 -3.76 -4.75 0.65
N MET A 14 -3.41 -4.69 -0.64
CA MET A 14 -2.36 -3.81 -1.14
C MET A 14 -2.94 -2.77 -2.11
N THR A 15 -2.45 -1.54 -2.01
CA THR A 15 -2.53 -0.54 -3.08
C THR A 15 -1.14 -0.30 -3.64
N ASP A 16 -0.96 -0.51 -4.94
CA ASP A 16 0.23 -0.10 -5.68
C ASP A 16 -0.06 1.23 -6.37
N VAL A 17 0.84 2.20 -6.22
CA VAL A 17 0.86 3.47 -6.95
C VAL A 17 2.10 3.49 -7.82
N VAL A 18 1.93 3.66 -9.14
CA VAL A 18 3.01 3.83 -10.10
C VAL A 18 2.94 5.27 -10.62
N GLN A 19 3.90 6.09 -10.23
CA GLN A 19 4.09 7.45 -10.71
C GLN A 19 5.04 7.42 -11.92
N GLY A 20 4.58 7.94 -13.05
CA GLY A 20 5.36 8.13 -14.27
C GLY A 20 6.14 9.46 -14.26
N SER A 21 7.16 9.56 -15.11
CA SER A 21 7.93 10.79 -15.33
C SER A 21 7.16 11.87 -16.08
N ASP A 22 6.03 11.52 -16.68
CA ASP A 22 5.09 12.38 -17.41
C ASP A 22 3.87 12.77 -16.57
N ASP A 23 4.00 12.70 -15.24
CA ASP A 23 2.93 12.90 -14.25
C ASP A 23 1.76 11.91 -14.36
N SER A 24 1.89 10.85 -15.17
CA SER A 24 0.90 9.77 -15.20
C SER A 24 0.87 9.00 -13.87
N VAL A 25 -0.33 8.57 -13.48
CA VAL A 25 -0.53 7.79 -12.25
C VAL A 25 -1.37 6.56 -12.57
N ALA A 26 -0.82 5.38 -12.27
CA ALA A 26 -1.57 4.13 -12.29
C ALA A 26 -1.72 3.58 -10.87
N ILE A 27 -2.93 3.16 -10.53
CA ILE A 27 -3.29 2.65 -9.20
C ILE A 27 -3.85 1.25 -9.35
N TYR A 28 -3.24 0.29 -8.65
CA TYR A 28 -3.69 -1.10 -8.63
C TYR A 28 -4.05 -1.51 -7.20
N LYS A 29 -5.10 -2.30 -7.06
CA LYS A 29 -5.51 -2.88 -5.78
C LYS A 29 -5.58 -4.38 -5.91
N ARG A 30 -4.98 -5.09 -4.95
CA ARG A 30 -4.89 -6.55 -4.96
C ARG A 30 -4.80 -7.13 -3.56
N CYS A 31 -5.21 -8.39 -3.44
CA CYS A 31 -4.95 -9.20 -2.26
C CYS A 31 -3.51 -9.73 -2.33
N VAL A 32 -2.83 -9.79 -1.20
CA VAL A 32 -1.45 -10.28 -1.11
C VAL A 32 -1.24 -11.10 0.17
N ASP A 33 -0.19 -11.91 0.18
CA ASP A 33 0.26 -12.63 1.38
C ASP A 33 1.16 -11.76 2.28
N GLU A 34 1.48 -12.28 3.47
CA GLU A 34 2.29 -11.55 4.45
C GLU A 34 3.71 -11.27 3.93
N LEU A 35 4.32 -12.23 3.23
CA LEU A 35 5.67 -12.08 2.69
C LEU A 35 5.74 -10.92 1.70
N THR A 36 4.74 -10.82 0.82
CA THR A 36 4.60 -9.72 -0.13
C THR A 36 4.38 -8.39 0.59
N CYS A 37 3.53 -8.34 1.63
CA CYS A 37 3.35 -7.14 2.44
C CYS A 37 4.65 -6.67 3.12
N ARG A 38 5.37 -7.58 3.75
CA ARG A 38 6.65 -7.27 4.39
C ARG A 38 7.69 -6.77 3.39
N ASN A 39 7.80 -7.42 2.25
CA ASN A 39 8.82 -7.05 1.27
C ASN A 39 8.46 -5.74 0.55
N GLU A 40 7.25 -5.61 0.03
CA GLU A 40 6.93 -4.48 -0.84
C GLU A 40 6.48 -3.23 -0.07
N TRP A 41 5.67 -3.38 0.99
CA TRP A 41 5.30 -2.25 1.82
C TRP A 41 6.42 -1.92 2.81
N LEU A 42 6.70 -2.84 3.74
CA LEU A 42 7.58 -2.52 4.87
C LEU A 42 9.02 -2.24 4.41
N THR A 43 9.59 -3.07 3.53
CA THR A 43 11.01 -2.92 3.13
C THR A 43 11.22 -1.86 2.06
N MET A 44 10.28 -1.66 1.13
CA MET A 44 10.51 -0.78 -0.04
C MET A 44 9.83 0.59 0.04
N SER A 45 8.77 0.74 0.85
CA SER A 45 7.90 1.92 0.78
C SER A 45 7.67 2.60 2.12
N SER A 46 7.67 1.86 3.24
CA SER A 46 7.21 2.37 4.54
C SER A 46 8.11 3.43 5.19
N ASP A 47 9.34 3.56 4.70
CA ASP A 47 10.33 4.55 5.14
C ASP A 47 10.65 5.59 4.05
N GLN A 48 10.00 5.50 2.90
CA GLN A 48 10.24 6.42 1.79
C GLN A 48 9.32 7.63 1.92
N ASP A 49 9.90 8.82 2.13
CA ASP A 49 9.16 10.09 2.31
C ASP A 49 8.08 10.31 1.23
N ARG A 50 8.44 10.06 -0.03
CA ARG A 50 7.52 10.19 -1.18
C ARG A 50 6.30 9.28 -1.12
N CYS A 51 6.40 8.15 -0.40
CA CYS A 51 5.31 7.20 -0.22
C CYS A 51 4.50 7.51 1.03
N VAL A 52 5.15 7.69 2.18
CA VAL A 52 4.43 7.95 3.44
C VAL A 52 3.68 9.29 3.42
N ARG A 53 4.15 10.27 2.62
CA ARG A 53 3.52 11.57 2.43
C ARG A 53 2.70 11.69 1.14
N TYR A 54 2.48 10.59 0.41
CA TYR A 54 1.75 10.64 -0.87
C TYR A 54 0.34 11.24 -0.71
N GLY A 55 -0.33 10.98 0.42
CA GLY A 55 -1.64 11.54 0.74
C GLY A 55 -1.64 13.06 1.00
N GLU A 56 -0.47 13.66 1.26
CA GLU A 56 -0.29 15.12 1.41
C GLU A 56 -0.06 15.81 0.05
N GLY A 57 0.31 15.04 -0.97
CA GLY A 57 0.60 15.52 -2.32
C GLY A 57 1.67 14.66 -2.99
N ALA A 58 1.36 14.14 -4.18
CA ALA A 58 2.33 13.41 -4.97
C ALA A 58 3.48 14.35 -5.40
N VAL A 59 4.72 13.88 -5.26
CA VAL A 59 5.90 14.57 -5.79
C VAL A 59 6.17 14.13 -7.22
N PRO A 60 6.69 15.02 -8.11
CA PRO A 60 7.09 14.63 -9.46
C PRO A 60 8.19 13.57 -9.48
N GLY A 61 8.22 12.78 -10.56
CA GLY A 61 9.28 11.80 -10.83
C GLY A 61 8.75 10.38 -10.98
N GLN A 62 9.65 9.45 -11.34
CA GLN A 62 9.29 8.06 -11.57
C GLN A 62 9.53 7.21 -10.33
N TYR A 63 8.47 6.67 -9.73
CA TYR A 63 8.58 5.79 -8.57
C TYR A 63 7.36 4.88 -8.42
N LYS A 64 7.53 3.85 -7.59
CA LYS A 64 6.47 2.97 -7.15
C LYS A 64 6.35 3.03 -5.63
N CYS A 65 5.13 3.18 -5.14
CA CYS A 65 4.79 3.04 -3.74
C CYS A 65 3.82 1.89 -3.57
N HIS A 66 4.04 1.09 -2.54
CA HIS A 66 3.13 0.04 -2.11
C HIS A 66 2.50 0.47 -0.81
N TYR A 67 1.28 0.04 -0.51
CA TYR A 67 0.65 0.25 0.78
C TYR A 67 -0.09 -1.01 1.18
N CYS A 68 0.42 -1.76 2.16
CA CYS A 68 -0.24 -2.94 2.68
C CYS A 68 -1.01 -2.61 3.96
N CYS A 69 -2.23 -3.13 4.08
CA CYS A 69 -3.05 -3.00 5.28
C CYS A 69 -3.79 -4.30 5.63
N THR A 70 -4.25 -4.41 6.88
CA THR A 70 -4.53 -5.70 7.54
C THR A 70 -5.99 -6.02 7.85
N VAL A 71 -6.93 -5.12 7.52
CA VAL A 71 -8.37 -5.33 7.78
C VAL A 71 -9.19 -5.27 6.50
N ASP A 72 -10.36 -5.90 6.50
CA ASP A 72 -11.24 -5.94 5.33
C ASP A 72 -11.52 -4.54 4.78
N GLY A 73 -11.28 -4.35 3.48
CA GLY A 73 -11.53 -3.07 2.80
C GLY A 73 -10.67 -1.89 3.27
N CYS A 74 -9.59 -2.14 4.02
CA CYS A 74 -8.69 -1.09 4.52
C CYS A 74 -8.07 -0.23 3.41
N ASN A 75 -7.91 -0.79 2.22
CA ASN A 75 -7.42 -0.10 1.04
C ASN A 75 -8.55 0.55 0.24
N SER A 76 -9.62 1.03 0.86
CA SER A 76 -10.68 1.81 0.18
C SER A 76 -10.13 3.12 -0.39
N LYS A 77 -9.20 3.77 0.33
CA LYS A 77 -8.43 4.95 -0.11
C LYS A 77 -7.19 4.53 -0.91
N ILE A 78 -6.48 5.49 -1.53
CA ILE A 78 -5.19 5.23 -2.20
C ILE A 78 -4.14 4.90 -1.14
N VAL A 79 -4.02 5.76 -0.14
CA VAL A 79 -3.22 5.52 1.07
C VAL A 79 -4.17 5.05 2.17
N PRO A 80 -4.04 3.81 2.69
CA PRO A 80 -4.80 3.34 3.84
C PRO A 80 -4.59 4.22 5.07
N GLU A 81 -5.54 4.19 6.02
CA GLU A 81 -5.34 4.85 7.31
C GLU A 81 -4.19 4.22 8.08
N ALA A 82 -3.35 5.05 8.71
CA ALA A 82 -2.09 4.61 9.32
C ALA A 82 -2.28 3.46 10.33
N LYS A 83 -3.37 3.48 11.11
CA LYS A 83 -3.71 2.42 12.08
C LYS A 83 -3.98 1.04 11.47
N TYR A 84 -4.22 0.96 10.16
CA TYR A 84 -4.46 -0.29 9.45
C TYR A 84 -3.25 -0.74 8.63
N LEU A 85 -2.21 0.08 8.50
CA LEU A 85 -1.01 -0.29 7.75
C LEU A 85 -0.32 -1.47 8.42
N TYR A 86 0.16 -2.40 7.60
CA TYR A 86 0.96 -3.52 8.09
C TYR A 86 2.24 -3.01 8.76
N SER A 87 2.51 -3.51 9.95
CA SER A 87 3.74 -3.25 10.72
C SER A 87 4.14 -4.50 11.49
N THR A 88 5.43 -4.66 11.79
CA THR A 88 5.96 -5.82 12.52
C THR A 88 5.85 -5.69 14.04
N PHE A 89 5.03 -4.79 14.57
CA PHE A 89 4.82 -4.69 16.01
C PHE A 89 4.00 -5.89 16.50
N THR A 90 4.68 -7.01 16.74
CA THR A 90 4.37 -7.83 17.91
C THR A 90 4.61 -6.93 19.12
N ILE A 91 3.55 -6.72 19.90
CA ILE A 91 3.71 -6.19 21.26
C ILE A 91 4.52 -7.25 22.00
N ASP A 92 5.81 -7.01 22.19
CA ASP A 92 6.52 -7.67 23.29
C ASP A 92 5.87 -7.13 24.57
N ILE A 93 5.03 -7.97 25.18
CA ILE A 93 4.39 -7.75 26.49
C ILE A 93 5.47 -7.83 27.57
#